data_AF-A0A563CTY8-F1
#
_entry.id   AF-A0A563CTY8-F1
#
_cell.length_a   1.000
_cell.length_b   1.000
_cell.length_c   1.000
_cell.angle_alpha   90.00
_cell.angle_beta   90.00
_cell.angle_gamma   90.00
#
_symmetry.space_group_name_H-M   'P 1'
#
loop_
_entity.id
_entity.type
_entity.pdbx_description
1 polymer ?
#
loop_
_entity_poly.entity_id
_entity_poly.type
_entity_poly.pdbx_seq_one_letter_code
_entity_poly.pdbx_strand_id
1 'polypeptide(L)'
;EDNWGKERLAYKIKGEDFAVYVLLNVELPAAAPLKISNALNISDDVIRYLLVKVDEKARTALVEAKKRAEERGEASSDLEA
;
A
#
# COMPACT_ATOMS: atom_id res chain seq x y z
N GLU A 1 6.42 -8.04 2.62
CA GLU A 1 6.82 -6.97 1.69
C GLU A 1 6.16 -7.25 0.38
N ASP A 2 5.52 -6.24 -0.20
CA ASP A 2 4.90 -6.34 -1.52
C ASP A 2 5.56 -5.31 -2.43
N ASN A 3 6.04 -5.77 -3.59
CA ASN A 3 6.80 -4.96 -4.53
C ASN A 3 6.07 -5.03 -5.88
N TRP A 4 5.49 -3.91 -6.28
CA TRP A 4 4.70 -3.81 -7.52
C TRP A 4 5.59 -3.58 -8.74
N GLY A 5 6.90 -3.48 -8.54
CA GLY A 5 7.86 -3.22 -9.60
C GLY A 5 7.76 -1.79 -10.13
N LYS A 6 8.27 -1.59 -11.35
CA LYS A 6 8.33 -0.29 -12.01
C LYS A 6 6.98 0.04 -12.65
N GLU A 7 6.34 1.08 -12.16
CA GLU A 7 5.09 1.62 -12.66
C GLU A 7 5.27 3.04 -13.19
N ARG A 8 4.41 3.44 -14.13
CA ARG A 8 4.40 4.81 -14.66
C ARG A 8 3.63 5.73 -13.73
N LEU A 9 4.22 6.85 -13.36
CA LEU A 9 3.57 7.86 -12.52
C LEU A 9 2.49 8.60 -13.31
N ALA A 10 1.39 8.97 -12.64
CA ALA A 10 0.33 9.79 -13.25
C ALA A 10 0.82 11.20 -13.64
N TYR A 11 1.86 11.69 -12.96
CA TYR A 11 2.54 12.96 -13.24
C TYR A 11 3.98 12.91 -12.75
N LYS A 12 4.83 13.80 -13.26
CA LYS A 12 6.25 13.86 -12.89
C LYS A 12 6.46 14.19 -11.43
N ILE A 13 7.31 13.44 -10.75
CA ILE A 13 7.72 13.69 -9.36
C ILE A 13 9.24 13.76 -9.34
N LYS A 14 9.81 14.85 -8.83
CA LYS A 14 11.27 15.13 -8.86
C LYS A 14 11.91 14.95 -10.26
N GLY A 15 11.13 15.13 -11.34
CA GLY A 15 11.60 14.96 -12.72
C GLY A 15 11.43 13.55 -13.30
N GLU A 16 11.09 12.56 -12.48
CA GLU A 16 10.91 11.17 -12.88
C GLU A 16 9.48 10.89 -13.38
N ASP A 17 9.38 10.07 -14.43
CA ASP A 17 8.10 9.59 -15.01
C ASP A 17 7.73 8.16 -14.56
N PHE A 18 8.67 7.42 -13.97
CA PHE A 18 8.50 6.05 -13.52
C PHE A 18 9.08 5.87 -12.11
N ALA A 19 8.47 4.99 -11.32
CA ALA A 19 8.96 4.68 -9.98
C ALA A 19 8.72 3.21 -9.65
N VAL A 20 9.49 2.70 -8.69
CA VAL A 20 9.25 1.38 -8.09
C VAL A 20 8.43 1.54 -6.82
N TYR A 21 7.31 0.81 -6.74
CA TYR A 21 6.42 0.87 -5.57
C TYR A 21 6.70 -0.30 -4.63
N VAL A 22 6.93 0.03 -3.36
CA VAL A 22 7.15 -0.95 -2.28
C VAL A 22 6.17 -0.67 -1.14
N LEU A 23 5.38 -1.67 -0.78
CA LEU A 23 4.48 -1.66 0.36
C LEU A 23 5.05 -2.52 1.49
N LEU A 24 5.21 -1.88 2.65
CA LEU A 24 5.72 -2.50 3.87
C LEU A 24 4.66 -2.45 4.97
N ASN A 25 4.26 -3.63 5.46
CA ASN A 25 3.49 -3.76 6.68
C ASN A 25 4.45 -4.14 7.81
N VAL A 26 4.63 -3.24 8.77
CA VAL A 26 5.59 -3.41 9.86
C VAL A 26 4.95 -3.07 11.19
N GLU A 27 5.27 -3.87 12.21
CA GLU A 27 4.92 -3.59 13.60
C GLU A 27 6.07 -2.84 14.25
N LEU A 28 5.78 -1.64 14.75
CA LEU A 28 6.79 -0.72 15.25
C LEU A 28 6.34 -0.08 16.56
N PRO A 29 7.27 0.24 17.47
CA PRO A 29 6.95 1.02 18.65
C PRO A 29 6.57 2.46 18.27
N ALA A 30 5.78 3.13 19.11
CA ALA A 30 5.21 4.44 18.81
C ALA A 30 6.24 5.55 18.49
N ALA A 31 7.48 5.42 18.96
CA ALA A 31 8.56 6.38 18.70
C ALA A 31 9.31 6.16 17.37
N ALA A 32 9.14 5.00 16.72
CA ALA A 32 9.88 4.64 15.51
C ALA A 32 9.48 5.43 14.24
N PRO A 33 8.20 5.78 13.99
CA PRO A 33 7.79 6.45 12.75
C PRO A 33 8.55 7.75 12.46
N LEU A 34 8.88 8.52 13.50
CA LEU A 34 9.64 9.77 13.35
C LEU A 34 11.04 9.51 12.78
N LYS A 35 11.75 8.53 13.33
CA LYS A 35 13.10 8.16 12.86
C LYS A 35 13.08 7.68 11.41
N ILE A 36 12.08 6.88 11.06
CA ILE A 36 11.90 6.36 9.70
C ILE A 36 11.59 7.49 8.73
N SER A 37 10.68 8.41 9.08
CA SER A 37 10.34 9.55 8.23
C SER A 37 11.57 10.44 7.94
N ASN A 38 12.41 10.67 8.95
CA ASN A 38 13.64 11.44 8.78
C ASN A 38 14.63 10.74 7.85
N ALA A 39 14.82 9.42 8.00
CA ALA A 39 15.71 8.64 7.15
C ALA A 39 15.23 8.60 5.68
N LEU A 40 13.92 8.42 5.46
CA LEU A 40 13.34 8.42 4.12
C LEU A 40 13.39 9.80 3.46
N ASN A 41 13.32 10.88 4.24
CA ASN A 41 13.35 12.23 3.71
C ASN A 41 14.73 12.66 3.20
N ILE A 42 15.81 12.14 3.79
CA ILE A 42 17.19 12.44 3.38
C ILE A 42 17.72 11.50 2.30
N SER A 43 16.98 10.44 1.98
CA SER A 43 17.37 9.48 0.96
C SER A 43 17.00 10.01 -0.43
N ASP A 44 18.00 10.14 -1.30
CA ASP A 44 17.80 10.64 -2.67
C ASP A 44 17.01 9.65 -3.54
N ASP A 45 17.13 8.35 -3.26
CA ASP A 45 16.44 7.28 -3.98
C ASP A 45 14.92 7.28 -3.71
N VAL A 46 14.48 7.89 -2.59
CA VAL A 46 13.08 7.98 -2.22
C VAL A 46 12.49 9.30 -2.72
N ILE A 47 11.68 9.20 -3.77
CA ILE A 47 11.01 10.39 -4.34
C ILE A 47 9.72 10.77 -3.59
N ARG A 48 9.07 9.81 -2.92
CA ARG A 48 7.86 9.99 -2.11
C ARG A 48 7.63 8.80 -1.20
N TYR A 49 7.11 9.04 0.01
CA TYR A 49 6.67 8.00 0.93
C TYR A 49 5.39 8.41 1.64
N LEU A 50 4.64 7.42 2.15
CA LEU A 50 3.46 7.63 2.96
C LEU A 50 3.47 6.65 4.12
N LEU A 51 3.39 7.17 5.34
CA LEU A 51 3.25 6.37 6.55
C LEU A 51 1.80 6.46 7.02
N VAL A 52 1.13 5.31 7.11
CA VAL A 52 -0.26 5.22 7.56
C VAL A 52 -0.33 4.37 8.81
N LYS A 53 -1.01 4.86 9.83
CA LYS A 53 -1.34 4.05 11.00
C LYS A 53 -2.48 3.10 10.63
N VAL A 54 -2.23 1.81 10.80
CA VAL A 54 -3.27 0.79 10.61
C VAL A 54 -4.03 0.62 11.92
N ASP A 55 -5.36 0.70 11.86
CA ASP A 55 -6.23 0.18 12.91
C ASP A 55 -6.57 -1.28 12.57
N GLU A 56 -6.17 -2.20 13.44
CA GLU A 56 -6.35 -3.64 13.22
C GLU A 56 -7.82 -4.03 13.08
N LYS A 57 -8.72 -3.38 13.83
CA LYS A 57 -10.16 -3.67 13.77
C LYS A 57 -10.77 -3.24 12.44
N ALA A 58 -10.33 -2.10 11.92
CA ALA A 58 -10.74 -1.63 10.61
C ALA A 58 -10.19 -2.55 9.50
N ARG A 59 -8.94 -3.02 9.64
CA ARG A 59 -8.31 -3.93 8.67
C ARG A 59 -9.06 -5.26 8.58
N THR A 60 -9.43 -5.88 9.71
CA THR A 60 -10.17 -7.15 9.69
C THR A 60 -11.55 -6.98 9.04
N ALA A 61 -12.28 -5.91 9.38
CA ALA A 61 -13.57 -5.61 8.77
C ALA A 61 -13.48 -5.43 7.25
N LEU A 62 -12.42 -4.77 6.74
CA LEU A 62 -12.19 -4.59 5.31
C LEU A 62 -11.84 -5.89 4.61
N VAL A 63 -11.03 -6.75 5.22
CA VAL A 63 -10.67 -8.07 4.66
C VAL A 63 -11.91 -8.96 4.57
N GLU A 64 -12.74 -8.98 5.62
CA GLU A 64 -14.01 -9.72 5.60
C GLU A 64 -14.99 -9.17 4.56
N ALA A 65 -15.08 -7.84 4.42
CA ALA A 65 -15.94 -7.21 3.42
C ALA A 65 -15.47 -7.52 1.99
N LYS A 66 -14.16 -7.50 1.73
CA LYS A 66 -13.58 -7.92 0.44
C LYS A 66 -13.89 -9.38 0.14
N LYS A 67 -13.67 -10.28 1.11
CA LYS A 67 -13.97 -11.70 0.95
C LYS A 67 -15.46 -11.96 0.64
N ARG A 68 -16.38 -11.30 1.36
CA ARG A 68 -17.83 -11.38 1.09
C ARG A 68 -18.22 -10.81 -0.28
N ALA A 69 -17.45 -9.85 -0.81
CA ALA A 69 -17.70 -9.26 -2.12
C ALA A 69 -17.18 -10.17 -3.25
N GLU A 70 -16.02 -10.81 -3.07
CA GLU A 70 -15.46 -11.80 -3.99
C GLU A 70 -16.37 -13.04 -4.06
N GLU A 71 -16.83 -13.57 -2.93
CA GLU A 71 -17.78 -14.69 -2.87
C GLU A 71 -19.12 -14.38 -3.57
N ARG A 72 -19.58 -13.12 -3.54
CA ARG A 72 -20.77 -12.70 -4.29
C ARG A 72 -20.50 -12.52 -5.79
N GLY A 73 -19.30 -12.09 -6.15
CA GLY A 73 -18.89 -11.96 -7.55
C GLY A 73 -18.78 -13.32 -8.24
N GLU A 74 -18.14 -14.29 -7.58
CA GLU A 74 -18.01 -15.67 -8.09
C GLU A 74 -19.37 -16.37 -8.21
N ALA A 75 -20.27 -16.20 -7.24
CA ALA A 75 -21.63 -16.74 -7.32
C ALA A 75 -22.48 -16.15 -8.47
N SER A 76 -22.14 -14.96 -8.97
CA SER A 76 -22.83 -14.35 -10.12
C SER A 76 -22.29 -14.82 -11.48
N SER A 77 -21.01 -15.20 -11.56
CA SER A 77 -20.43 -15.77 -12.78
C SER A 77 -20.83 -17.22 -13.04
N ASP A 78 -21.13 -17.99 -11.99
CA ASP A 78 -21.57 -19.39 -12.13
C ASP A 78 -23.04 -19.54 -12.56
N LEU A 79 -23.83 -18.45 -12.55
CA LEU A 79 -25.23 -18.44 -12.99
C LEU A 79 -25.42 -17.99 -14.46
N GLU A 80 -24.36 -17.47 -15.11
CA GLU A 80 -24.39 -16.99 -16.50
C GLU A 80 -23.68 -17.93 -17.51
N ALA A 81 -23.24 -19.12 -17.08
CA ALA A 81 -22.66 -20.19 -17.92
C ALA A 81 -23.62 -21.38 -18.09
#